data_AF-A0AAJ0U8T9-F1
#
_entry.id   AF-A0AAJ0U8T9-F1
#
_cell.length_a   1.000
_cell.length_b   1.000
_cell.length_c   1.000
_cell.angle_alpha   90.00
_cell.angle_beta   90.00
_cell.angle_gamma   90.00
#
_symmetry.space_group_name_H-M   'P 1'
#
loop_
_entity.id
_entity.type
_entity.pdbx_description
1 polymer ?
#
loop_
_entity_poly.entity_id
_entity_poly.type
_entity_poly.pdbx_seq_one_letter_code
_entity_poly.pdbx_strand_id
1 'polypeptide(L)'
;MRLDADAIQRIRGAVDAHFGQGSRIWLFGSMLDDQARGGDVDLYVEPTDPLPANLFLARQALKRELEQTLRRPVDVLVRRAPPTAFMRQARAEGQRL
;
A
#
# COMPACT_ATOMS: atom_id res chain seq x y z
N MET A 1 -9.09 -11.70 -6.41
CA MET A 1 -8.66 -10.42 -5.77
C MET A 1 -9.79 -9.94 -4.86
N ARG A 2 -9.53 -9.83 -3.56
CA ARG A 2 -10.57 -9.61 -2.53
C ARG A 2 -10.87 -8.12 -2.23
N LEU A 3 -10.33 -7.20 -3.01
CA LEU A 3 -10.63 -5.76 -2.93
C LEU A 3 -11.61 -5.41 -4.05
N ASP A 4 -12.73 -4.80 -3.68
CA ASP A 4 -13.67 -4.23 -4.66
C ASP A 4 -13.12 -2.93 -5.28
N ALA A 5 -13.74 -2.51 -6.38
CA ALA A 5 -13.32 -1.31 -7.11
C ALA A 5 -13.32 -0.05 -6.23
N ASP A 6 -14.30 0.07 -5.32
CA ASP A 6 -14.40 1.22 -4.42
C ASP A 6 -13.26 1.27 -3.42
N ALA A 7 -12.85 0.12 -2.88
CA ALA A 7 -11.71 -0.01 -1.99
C ALA A 7 -10.41 0.37 -2.70
N ILE A 8 -10.22 -0.03 -3.95
CA ILE A 8 -9.06 0.36 -4.77
C ILE A 8 -9.04 1.89 -4.97
N GLN A 9 -10.18 2.50 -5.27
CA GLN A 9 -10.27 3.96 -5.44
C GLN A 9 -9.93 4.69 -4.13
N ARG A 10 -10.41 4.20 -2.99
CA ARG A 10 -10.07 4.76 -1.67
C ARG A 10 -8.59 4.61 -1.34
N ILE A 11 -7.98 3.46 -1.66
CA ILE A 11 -6.53 3.24 -1.48
C ILE A 11 -5.73 4.23 -2.33
N ARG A 12 -6.09 4.40 -3.61
CA ARG A 12 -5.43 5.34 -4.52
C ARG A 12 -5.52 6.78 -4.01
N GLY A 13 -6.72 7.23 -3.65
CA GLY A 13 -6.92 8.59 -3.15
C GLY A 13 -6.11 8.88 -1.89
N ALA A 14 -6.09 7.97 -0.93
CA ALA A 14 -5.29 8.12 0.29
C ALA A 14 -3.78 8.12 -0.04
N VAL A 15 -3.30 7.20 -0.88
CA VAL A 15 -1.88 7.18 -1.25
C VAL A 15 -1.47 8.46 -1.98
N ASP A 16 -2.28 8.94 -2.93
CA ASP A 16 -1.98 10.18 -3.66
C ASP A 16 -1.95 11.40 -2.73
N ALA A 17 -2.80 11.44 -1.70
CA ALA A 17 -2.84 12.52 -0.72
C ALA A 17 -1.59 12.55 0.20
N HIS A 18 -1.00 11.39 0.50
CA HIS A 18 0.16 11.29 1.40
C HIS A 18 1.51 11.24 0.68
N PHE A 19 1.55 10.71 -0.55
CA PHE A 19 2.80 10.40 -1.27
C PHE A 19 2.89 11.01 -2.68
N GLY A 20 1.90 11.85 -3.05
CA GLY A 20 1.87 12.59 -4.31
C GLY A 20 1.06 11.87 -5.39
N GLN A 21 0.42 12.65 -6.26
CA GLN A 21 -0.41 12.12 -7.33
C GLN A 21 0.36 11.20 -8.27
N GLY A 22 -0.27 10.09 -8.64
CA GLY A 22 0.30 9.10 -9.56
C GLY A 22 1.30 8.17 -8.89
N SER A 23 1.35 8.16 -7.55
CA SER A 23 2.11 7.20 -6.78
C SER A 23 1.71 5.78 -7.19
N ARG A 24 2.69 4.91 -7.40
CA ARG A 24 2.41 3.56 -7.90
C ARG A 24 2.18 2.64 -6.72
N ILE A 25 1.15 1.81 -6.83
CA ILE A 25 0.68 0.95 -5.74
C ILE A 25 0.64 -0.49 -6.23
N TRP A 26 1.15 -1.40 -5.42
CA TRP A 26 1.03 -2.84 -5.61
C TRP A 26 0.40 -3.45 -4.37
N LEU A 27 -0.63 -4.26 -4.59
CA LEU A 27 -1.16 -5.17 -3.59
C LEU A 27 -0.33 -6.45 -3.64
N PHE A 28 0.23 -6.87 -2.51
CA PHE A 28 0.97 -8.13 -2.43
C PHE A 28 0.46 -8.98 -1.26
N GLY A 29 1.11 -10.11 -0.99
CA GLY A 29 0.79 -10.95 0.16
C GLY A 29 -0.55 -11.68 0.06
N SER A 30 -1.15 -11.95 1.23
CA SER A 30 -2.27 -12.89 1.41
C SER A 30 -3.57 -12.44 0.73
N MET A 31 -3.66 -11.18 0.30
CA MET A 31 -4.83 -10.64 -0.39
C MET A 31 -4.89 -10.99 -1.89
N LEU A 32 -3.82 -11.59 -2.42
CA LEU A 32 -3.79 -12.16 -3.77
C LEU A 32 -4.50 -13.53 -3.85
N ASP A 33 -4.65 -14.22 -2.71
CA ASP A 33 -5.31 -15.53 -2.65
C ASP A 33 -6.75 -15.38 -2.08
N ASP A 34 -7.73 -15.68 -2.93
CA ASP A 34 -9.15 -15.64 -2.57
C ASP A 34 -9.53 -16.77 -1.57
N GLN A 35 -8.69 -17.79 -1.38
CA GLN A 35 -8.90 -18.91 -0.44
C GLN A 35 -8.33 -18.64 0.98
N ALA A 36 -7.54 -17.59 1.18
CA ALA A 36 -6.93 -17.29 2.48
C ALA A 36 -7.95 -16.77 3.51
N ARG A 37 -7.91 -17.28 4.77
CA ARG A 37 -8.78 -16.84 5.87
C ARG A 37 -8.13 -15.73 6.70
N GLY A 38 -8.85 -14.63 6.92
CA GLY A 38 -8.26 -13.41 7.48
C GLY A 38 -7.23 -12.80 6.52
N GLY A 39 -6.95 -11.52 6.65
CA GLY A 39 -5.92 -10.93 5.80
C GLY A 39 -5.76 -9.46 6.08
N ASP A 40 -4.54 -9.10 6.42
CA ASP A 40 -4.07 -7.73 6.40
C ASP A 40 -3.91 -7.32 4.92
N VAL A 41 -4.17 -6.05 4.61
CA VAL A 41 -3.95 -5.53 3.25
C VAL A 41 -2.51 -5.07 3.14
N ASP A 42 -1.68 -5.86 2.46
CA ASP A 42 -0.28 -5.54 2.22
C ASP A 42 -0.12 -4.66 0.97
N LEU A 43 0.34 -3.43 1.16
CA LEU A 43 0.50 -2.42 0.09
C LEU A 43 1.94 -1.98 -0.04
N TYR A 44 2.48 -2.05 -1.26
CA TYR A 44 3.76 -1.49 -1.61
C TYR A 44 3.53 -0.21 -2.42
N VAL A 45 4.06 0.90 -1.92
CA VAL A 45 3.89 2.23 -2.49
C VAL A 45 5.23 2.73 -3.01
N GLU A 46 5.28 3.14 -4.28
CA GLU A 46 6.35 3.96 -4.84
C GLU A 46 5.86 5.41 -4.95
N PRO A 47 6.29 6.30 -4.04
CA PRO A 47 5.93 7.71 -4.06
C PRO A 47 6.41 8.39 -5.33
N THR A 48 5.61 9.31 -5.84
CA THR A 48 6.03 10.24 -6.90
C THR A 48 6.72 11.46 -6.31
N ASP A 49 6.24 11.94 -5.16
CA ASP A 49 6.83 13.07 -4.46
C ASP A 49 8.10 12.66 -3.68
N PRO A 50 8.99 13.61 -3.37
CA PRO A 50 10.07 13.38 -2.43
C PRO A 50 9.55 12.82 -1.11
N LEU A 51 10.26 11.84 -0.55
CA LEU A 51 9.86 11.26 0.73
C LEU A 51 9.80 12.36 1.81
N PRO A 52 8.72 12.39 2.62
CA PRO A 52 8.60 13.37 3.68
C PRO A 52 9.74 13.19 4.71
N ALA A 53 10.15 14.29 5.34
CA ALA A 53 11.24 14.30 6.33
C ALA A 53 11.01 13.26 7.45
N ASN A 54 9.75 13.05 7.84
CA ASN A 54 9.35 11.97 8.74
C ASN A 54 8.49 10.93 8.00
N LEU A 55 9.16 10.08 7.22
CA LEU A 55 8.54 8.96 6.52
C LEU A 55 7.75 8.02 7.44
N PHE A 56 8.22 7.83 8.68
CA PHE A 56 7.53 6.96 9.64
C PHE A 56 6.14 7.51 9.96
N LEU A 57 6.03 8.80 10.28
CA LEU A 57 4.74 9.44 10.58
C LEU A 57 3.81 9.44 9.36
N ALA A 58 4.32 9.80 8.17
CA ALA A 58 3.50 9.79 6.95
C ALA A 58 2.95 8.39 6.63
N ARG A 59 3.80 7.36 6.74
CA ARG A 59 3.39 5.96 6.57
C ARG A 59 2.36 5.53 7.62
N GLN A 60 2.53 5.93 8.88
CA GLN A 60 1.58 5.60 9.94
C GLN A 60 0.24 6.33 9.77
N ALA A 61 0.25 7.57 9.28
CA ALA A 61 -0.95 8.33 8.97
C ALA A 61 -1.74 7.66 7.83
N LEU A 62 -1.06 7.32 6.72
CA LEU A 62 -1.67 6.57 5.63
C LEU A 62 -2.23 5.23 6.12
N LYS A 63 -1.45 4.46 6.89
CA LYS A 63 -1.90 3.17 7.46
C LYS A 63 -3.21 3.34 8.24
N ARG A 64 -3.26 4.30 9.17
CA ARG A 64 -4.47 4.53 9.99
C ARG A 64 -5.68 4.92 9.15
N GLU A 65 -5.50 5.80 8.16
CA GLU A 65 -6.56 6.23 7.26
C GLU A 65 -7.13 5.04 6.45
N LEU A 66 -6.25 4.20 5.91
CA LEU A 66 -6.66 3.00 5.18
C LEU A 66 -7.35 1.98 6.08
N GLU A 67 -6.86 1.76 7.30
CA GLU A 67 -7.49 0.84 8.26
C GLU A 67 -8.91 1.29 8.65
N GLN A 68 -9.10 2.58 8.88
CA GLN A 68 -10.41 3.15 9.17
C GLN A 68 -11.37 3.02 7.97
N THR A 69 -10.86 3.26 6.77
CA THR A 69 -11.64 3.28 5.54
C THR A 69 -12.01 1.87 5.08
N LEU A 70 -11.07 0.94 5.15
CA LEU A 70 -11.24 -0.45 4.71
C LEU A 70 -11.80 -1.36 5.83
N ARG A 71 -11.85 -0.87 7.07
CA ARG A 71 -12.28 -1.62 8.28
C ARG A 71 -11.52 -2.93 8.47
N ARG A 72 -10.24 -2.94 8.06
CA ARG A 72 -9.35 -4.10 8.08
C ARG A 72 -7.93 -3.62 8.35
N PRO A 73 -7.05 -4.44 8.96
CA PRO A 73 -5.66 -4.07 9.13
C PRO A 73 -4.97 -3.87 7.78
N VAL A 74 -4.05 -2.92 7.71
CA VAL A 74 -3.32 -2.57 6.49
C VAL A 74 -1.85 -2.42 6.81
N ASP A 75 -1.00 -3.09 6.07
CA ASP A 75 0.45 -2.94 6.17
C ASP A 75 1.00 -2.23 4.95
N VAL A 76 1.60 -1.06 5.20
CA VAL A 76 2.15 -0.20 4.16
C VAL A 76 3.67 -0.29 4.16
N LEU A 77 4.23 -0.72 3.03
CA LEU A 77 5.63 -0.56 2.67
C LEU A 77 5.78 0.61 1.71
N VAL A 78 6.64 1.55 2.05
CA VAL A 78 7.00 2.66 1.16
C VAL A 78 8.39 2.40 0.60
N ARG A 79 8.55 2.58 -0.72
CA ARG A 79 9.85 2.44 -1.40
C ARG A 79 10.91 3.30 -0.72
N ARG A 80 12.08 2.70 -0.52
CA ARG A 80 13.31 3.38 -0.10
C ARG A 80 14.40 3.17 -1.14
N ALA A 81 15.39 4.06 -1.16
CA ALA A 81 16.55 3.96 -2.02
C ALA A 81 17.80 3.67 -1.15
N PRO A 82 18.50 2.53 -1.35
CA PRO A 82 18.17 1.43 -2.26
C PRO A 82 17.00 0.54 -1.76
N PRO A 83 16.31 -0.19 -2.66
CA PRO A 83 15.23 -1.09 -2.27
C PRO A 83 15.77 -2.37 -1.62
N THR A 84 15.08 -2.86 -0.57
CA THR A 84 15.41 -4.13 0.08
C THR A 84 15.00 -5.33 -0.79
N ALA A 85 15.50 -6.53 -0.47
CA ALA A 85 15.09 -7.76 -1.17
C ALA A 85 13.56 -7.96 -1.09
N PHE A 86 12.98 -7.71 0.08
CA PHE A 86 11.54 -7.79 0.29
C PHE A 86 10.75 -6.79 -0.57
N MET A 87 11.22 -5.54 -0.70
CA MET A 87 10.58 -4.55 -1.59
C MET A 87 10.62 -4.97 -3.07
N ARG A 88 11.73 -5.58 -3.50
CA ARG A 88 11.84 -6.10 -4.87
C ARG A 88 10.85 -7.25 -5.10
N GLN A 89 10.72 -8.16 -4.14
CA GLN A 89 9.77 -9.25 -4.20
C GLN A 89 8.32 -8.74 -4.21
N ALA A 90 7.97 -7.84 -3.28
CA ALA A 90 6.64 -7.23 -3.22
C ALA A 90 6.23 -6.55 -4.55
N ARG A 91 7.16 -5.88 -5.22
CA ARG A 91 6.93 -5.27 -6.54
C ARG A 91 6.81 -6.30 -7.68
N ALA A 92 7.54 -7.42 -7.59
CA ALA A 92 7.57 -8.45 -8.63
C ALA A 92 6.37 -9.39 -8.58
N GLU A 93 5.95 -9.77 -7.37
CA GLU A 93 4.84 -10.69 -7.11
C GLU A 93 3.51 -9.96 -6.91
N GLY A 94 3.55 -8.66 -6.59
CA GLY A 94 2.36 -7.86 -6.32
C GLY A 94 1.54 -7.54 -7.57
N GLN A 95 0.22 -7.51 -7.41
CA GLN A 95 -0.71 -7.01 -8.41
C GLN A 95 -0.75 -5.48 -8.35
N ARG A 96 -0.52 -4.84 -9.50
CA ARG A 96 -0.59 -3.38 -9.59
C ARG A 96 -2.04 -2.92 -9.44
N LEU A 97 -2.28 -1.97 -8.53
CA LEU A 97 -3.60 -1.39 -8.29
C LEU A 97 -3.91 -0.28 -9.28
#